data_AF-A0A0L8HLJ7-F1
#
_entry.id   AF-A0A0L8HLJ7-F1
#
_cell.length_a   1.000
_cell.length_b   1.000
_cell.length_c   1.000
_cell.angle_alpha   90.00
_cell.angle_beta   90.00
_cell.angle_gamma   90.00
#
_symmetry.space_group_name_H-M   'P 1'
#
loop_
_entity.id
_entity.type
_entity.pdbx_description
1 polymer ?
#
loop_
_entity_poly.entity_id
_entity_poly.type
_entity_poly.pdbx_seq_one_letter_code
_entity_poly.pdbx_strand_id
1 'polypeptide(L)'
;LHNLKEHLKQTRLDVEKVIPSKNFKGPAVIDWENWRPLYERNYGNKRIYKKLAIADVQKQHPDWNVAEVNFEAEIQFDEAARKLMSSTLKLGEELRSEGRWGFYGFPRLYQKIPEQTRIANDSAGVIIWDSSFSYRNREHCKTLKNYVTTTLGPFIKKLTETFQYCSEHLCNGNGRCVKPWGTIGDSTYWRNSKGEFNTFDDLKLNKFERRELKTLLNIVNNAAESHLLKREIKDMFTCKCYTEWTGKHCNNRRH
;
A
#
# COMPACT_ATOMS: atom_id res chain seq x y z
N LEU A 1 -25.88 11.80 -13.41
CA LEU A 1 -25.52 10.81 -12.37
C LEU A 1 -25.96 9.39 -12.76
N HIS A 2 -25.05 8.42 -12.74
CA HIS A 2 -25.33 7.02 -13.09
C HIS A 2 -26.24 6.33 -12.06
N ASN A 3 -27.05 5.40 -12.51
CA ASN A 3 -27.97 4.64 -11.67
C ASN A 3 -27.20 3.63 -10.80
N LEU A 4 -27.07 3.93 -9.50
CA LEU A 4 -26.42 3.05 -8.52
C LEU A 4 -26.98 1.62 -8.54
N LYS A 5 -28.28 1.46 -8.78
CA LYS A 5 -28.92 0.13 -8.84
C LYS A 5 -28.38 -0.69 -10.02
N GLU A 6 -28.26 -0.08 -11.20
CA GLU A 6 -27.71 -0.78 -12.38
C GLU A 6 -26.21 -1.06 -12.20
N HIS A 7 -25.46 -0.12 -11.61
CA HIS A 7 -24.06 -0.35 -11.25
C HIS A 7 -23.88 -1.56 -10.34
N LEU A 8 -24.67 -1.65 -9.26
CA LEU A 8 -24.59 -2.77 -8.31
C LEU A 8 -25.07 -4.09 -8.91
N LYS A 9 -26.06 -4.04 -9.81
CA LYS A 9 -26.49 -5.21 -10.58
C LYS A 9 -25.35 -5.74 -11.44
N GLN A 10 -24.68 -4.87 -12.20
CA GLN A 10 -23.54 -5.26 -13.03
C GLN A 10 -22.36 -5.74 -12.18
N THR A 11 -22.06 -5.03 -11.09
CA THR A 11 -21.00 -5.40 -10.13
C THR A 11 -21.18 -6.83 -9.62
N ARG A 12 -22.42 -7.22 -9.27
CA ARG A 12 -22.72 -8.59 -8.82
C ARG A 12 -22.36 -9.62 -9.89
N LEU A 13 -22.80 -9.39 -11.13
CA LEU A 13 -22.53 -10.29 -12.26
C LEU A 13 -21.02 -10.43 -12.51
N ASP A 14 -20.29 -9.32 -12.44
CA ASP A 14 -18.84 -9.30 -12.66
C ASP A 14 -18.10 -10.07 -11.55
N VAL A 15 -18.47 -9.87 -10.28
CA VAL A 15 -17.86 -10.58 -9.14
C VAL A 15 -18.16 -12.08 -9.21
N GLU A 16 -19.40 -12.47 -9.51
CA GLU A 16 -19.79 -13.88 -9.66
C GLU A 16 -19.05 -14.57 -10.79
N LYS A 17 -18.79 -13.85 -11.88
CA LYS A 17 -18.02 -14.35 -13.02
C LYS A 17 -16.52 -14.45 -12.74
N VAL A 18 -15.92 -13.42 -12.15
CA VAL A 18 -14.45 -13.33 -11.98
C VAL A 18 -13.96 -14.06 -10.74
N ILE A 19 -14.78 -14.15 -9.69
CA ILE A 19 -14.46 -14.86 -8.44
C ILE A 19 -15.54 -15.91 -8.17
N PRO A 20 -15.59 -17.04 -8.91
CA PRO A 20 -16.70 -18.00 -8.79
C PRO A 20 -16.82 -18.63 -7.40
N SER A 21 -15.69 -18.79 -6.70
CA SER A 21 -15.67 -19.43 -5.38
C SER A 21 -16.23 -18.52 -4.30
N LYS A 22 -17.31 -18.94 -3.63
CA LYS A 22 -17.94 -18.17 -2.54
C LYS A 22 -17.07 -18.09 -1.29
N ASN A 23 -16.20 -19.07 -1.06
CA ASN A 23 -15.24 -19.13 0.05
C ASN A 23 -13.89 -18.47 -0.30
N PHE A 24 -13.85 -17.54 -1.26
CA PHE A 24 -12.63 -16.84 -1.65
C PHE A 24 -12.04 -16.08 -0.46
N LYS A 25 -10.79 -16.40 -0.10
CA LYS A 25 -10.05 -15.78 1.01
C LYS A 25 -8.87 -14.92 0.55
N GLY A 26 -8.81 -14.59 -0.74
CA GLY A 26 -7.68 -13.87 -1.33
C GLY A 26 -7.82 -12.34 -1.22
N PRO A 27 -6.82 -11.58 -1.68
CA PRO A 27 -6.95 -10.15 -1.94
C PRO A 27 -7.92 -9.91 -3.12
N ALA A 28 -8.92 -9.05 -2.94
CA ALA A 28 -9.83 -8.60 -3.99
C ALA A 28 -9.63 -7.10 -4.23
N VAL A 29 -8.91 -6.77 -5.30
CA VAL A 29 -8.49 -5.39 -5.60
C VAL A 29 -9.41 -4.79 -6.65
N ILE A 30 -10.10 -3.71 -6.29
CA ILE A 30 -10.92 -2.91 -7.21
C ILE A 30 -10.03 -1.80 -7.79
N ASP A 31 -9.78 -1.87 -9.08
CA ASP A 31 -8.95 -0.90 -9.80
C ASP A 31 -9.80 0.27 -10.32
N TRP A 32 -9.97 1.29 -9.48
CA TRP A 32 -10.78 2.47 -9.79
C TRP A 32 -9.91 3.72 -9.91
N GLU A 33 -9.54 4.06 -11.15
CA GLU A 33 -8.65 5.19 -11.40
C GLU A 33 -9.29 6.34 -12.18
N ASN A 34 -10.54 6.22 -12.63
CA ASN A 34 -11.18 7.21 -13.50
C ASN A 34 -11.29 8.60 -12.84
N TRP A 35 -11.88 8.65 -11.65
CA TRP A 35 -12.03 9.83 -10.80
C TRP A 35 -11.60 9.51 -9.36
N ARG A 36 -11.44 10.53 -8.52
CA ARG A 36 -11.10 10.40 -7.09
C ARG A 36 -12.31 10.76 -6.23
N PRO A 37 -12.52 10.10 -5.07
CA PRO A 37 -13.74 10.29 -4.27
C PRO A 37 -13.87 11.66 -3.62
N LEU A 38 -12.77 12.42 -3.53
CA LEU A 38 -12.77 13.81 -3.08
C LEU A 38 -12.67 14.71 -4.31
N TYR A 39 -13.66 15.59 -4.49
CA TYR A 39 -13.81 16.57 -5.55
C TYR A 39 -12.51 17.35 -5.77
N GLU A 40 -11.93 17.81 -4.67
CA GLU A 40 -10.71 18.63 -4.68
C GLU A 40 -9.48 17.87 -5.15
N ARG A 41 -9.50 16.54 -5.05
CA ARG A 41 -8.45 15.70 -5.60
C ARG A 41 -8.62 15.48 -7.10
N ASN A 42 -9.69 15.88 -7.78
CA ASN A 42 -9.85 15.67 -9.24
C ASN A 42 -9.12 16.73 -10.11
N TYR A 43 -7.81 16.85 -9.94
CA TYR A 43 -6.94 17.73 -10.73
C TYR A 43 -6.35 17.04 -11.99
N GLY A 44 -5.67 17.82 -12.84
CA GLY A 44 -5.06 17.32 -14.08
C GLY A 44 -6.10 16.89 -15.11
N ASN A 45 -5.91 15.72 -15.72
CA ASN A 45 -6.87 15.13 -16.66
C ASN A 45 -8.24 14.79 -16.02
N LYS A 46 -8.33 14.76 -14.69
CA LYS A 46 -9.59 14.50 -13.95
C LYS A 46 -10.45 15.74 -13.73
N ARG A 47 -9.99 16.93 -14.15
CA ARG A 47 -10.77 18.18 -14.05
C ARG A 47 -12.11 18.11 -14.78
N ILE A 48 -12.25 17.21 -15.76
CA ILE A 48 -13.52 16.97 -16.45
C ILE A 48 -14.65 16.61 -15.47
N TYR A 49 -14.36 15.83 -14.42
CA TYR A 49 -15.37 15.46 -13.42
C TYR A 49 -15.84 16.66 -12.60
N LYS A 50 -14.94 17.61 -12.30
CA LYS A 50 -15.31 18.88 -11.65
C LYS A 50 -16.24 19.70 -12.53
N LYS A 51 -15.89 19.84 -13.82
CA LYS A 51 -16.71 20.57 -14.81
C LYS A 51 -18.10 19.97 -14.95
N LEU A 52 -18.19 18.64 -15.01
CA LEU A 52 -19.47 17.93 -15.13
C LEU A 52 -20.32 18.08 -13.87
N ALA A 53 -19.73 18.04 -12.67
CA ALA A 53 -20.47 18.27 -11.43
C ALA A 53 -21.05 19.68 -11.36
N ILE A 54 -20.26 20.71 -11.69
CA ILE A 54 -20.71 22.12 -11.77
C ILE A 54 -21.86 22.26 -12.77
N ALA A 55 -21.72 21.68 -13.97
CA ALA A 55 -22.76 21.76 -14.99
C ALA A 55 -24.07 21.06 -14.58
N ASP A 56 -23.97 19.95 -13.83
CA ASP A 56 -25.15 19.23 -13.32
C ASP A 56 -25.89 20.05 -12.27
N VAL A 57 -25.18 20.71 -11.36
CA VAL A 57 -25.78 21.62 -10.36
C VAL A 57 -26.35 22.86 -11.00
N GLN A 58 -25.64 23.52 -11.94
CA GLN A 58 -26.15 24.69 -12.64
C GLN A 58 -27.44 24.39 -13.42
N LYS A 59 -27.56 23.18 -13.97
CA LYS A 59 -28.78 22.74 -14.65
C LYS A 59 -29.96 22.59 -13.68
N GLN A 60 -29.71 22.12 -12.45
CA GLN A 60 -30.72 21.98 -11.41
C GLN A 60 -31.11 23.33 -10.80
N HIS A 61 -30.16 24.26 -10.74
CA HIS A 61 -30.31 25.59 -10.16
C HIS A 61 -29.85 26.69 -11.13
N PRO A 62 -30.63 27.03 -12.17
CA PRO A 62 -30.22 28.00 -13.20
C PRO A 62 -29.95 29.41 -12.67
N ASP A 63 -30.62 29.79 -11.58
CA ASP A 63 -30.57 31.15 -11.00
C ASP A 63 -29.49 31.30 -9.91
N TRP A 64 -28.82 30.22 -9.52
CA TRP A 64 -27.77 30.28 -8.50
C TRP A 64 -26.50 30.94 -9.05
N ASN A 65 -25.79 31.62 -8.14
CA ASN A 65 -24.51 32.23 -8.48
C ASN A 65 -23.37 31.19 -8.51
N VAL A 66 -22.23 31.58 -9.06
CA VAL A 66 -21.07 30.70 -9.26
C VAL A 66 -20.55 30.09 -7.95
N ALA A 67 -20.60 30.81 -6.84
CA ALA A 67 -20.10 30.31 -5.56
C ALA A 67 -21.02 29.23 -4.98
N GLU A 68 -22.34 29.45 -5.04
CA GLU A 68 -23.36 28.47 -4.61
C GLU A 68 -23.26 27.19 -5.43
N VAL A 69 -23.18 27.30 -6.75
CA VAL A 69 -23.06 26.15 -7.65
C VAL A 69 -21.79 25.36 -7.39
N ASN A 70 -20.64 26.03 -7.21
CA ASN A 70 -19.37 25.36 -6.95
C ASN A 70 -19.37 24.63 -5.60
N PHE A 71 -19.93 25.26 -4.55
CA PHE A 71 -20.02 24.67 -3.22
C PHE A 71 -20.90 23.41 -3.23
N GLU A 72 -22.07 23.50 -3.85
CA GLU A 72 -22.99 22.36 -3.95
C GLU A 72 -22.44 21.24 -4.85
N ALA A 73 -21.75 21.59 -5.94
CA ALA A 73 -21.12 20.60 -6.82
C ALA A 73 -20.05 19.76 -6.11
N GLU A 74 -19.30 20.35 -5.18
CA GLU A 74 -18.35 19.63 -4.32
C GLU A 74 -19.07 18.64 -3.40
N ILE A 75 -20.09 19.11 -2.68
CA ILE A 75 -20.87 18.28 -1.75
C ILE A 75 -21.52 17.10 -2.49
N GLN A 76 -22.29 17.38 -3.55
CA GLN A 76 -22.99 16.34 -4.29
C GLN A 76 -22.02 15.32 -4.92
N PHE A 77 -20.87 15.79 -5.42
CA PHE A 77 -19.87 14.91 -5.98
C PHE A 77 -19.29 13.96 -4.91
N ASP A 78 -18.85 14.51 -3.77
CA ASP A 78 -18.24 13.72 -2.70
C ASP A 78 -19.22 12.70 -2.10
N GLU A 79 -20.47 13.11 -1.91
CA GLU A 79 -21.53 12.21 -1.43
C GLU A 79 -21.83 11.07 -2.41
N ALA A 80 -21.98 11.40 -3.70
CA ALA A 80 -22.24 10.41 -4.74
C ALA A 80 -21.05 9.45 -4.91
N ALA A 81 -19.83 9.98 -4.89
CA ALA A 81 -18.61 9.20 -4.99
C ALA A 81 -18.45 8.26 -3.79
N ARG A 82 -18.63 8.77 -2.57
CA ARG A 82 -18.63 7.97 -1.34
C ARG A 82 -19.66 6.84 -1.44
N LYS A 83 -20.91 7.16 -1.79
CA LYS A 83 -22.01 6.19 -1.87
C LYS A 83 -21.71 5.10 -2.89
N LEU A 84 -21.21 5.47 -4.06
CA LEU A 84 -20.90 4.53 -5.13
C LEU A 84 -19.74 3.60 -4.75
N MET A 85 -18.63 4.14 -4.24
CA MET A 85 -17.47 3.33 -3.83
C MET A 85 -17.79 2.44 -2.62
N SER A 86 -18.44 2.97 -1.58
CA SER A 86 -18.76 2.19 -0.38
C SER A 86 -19.78 1.10 -0.65
N SER A 87 -20.79 1.36 -1.49
CA SER A 87 -21.78 0.35 -1.87
C SER A 87 -21.17 -0.77 -2.71
N THR A 88 -20.23 -0.42 -3.60
CA THR A 88 -19.48 -1.41 -4.40
C THR A 88 -18.65 -2.31 -3.50
N LEU A 89 -17.91 -1.72 -2.56
CA LEU A 89 -17.08 -2.45 -1.61
C LEU A 89 -17.92 -3.38 -0.73
N LYS A 90 -19.01 -2.84 -0.16
CA LYS A 90 -19.95 -3.60 0.68
C LYS A 90 -20.56 -4.78 -0.08
N LEU A 91 -20.96 -4.59 -1.33
CA LEU A 91 -21.48 -5.68 -2.15
C LEU A 91 -20.43 -6.77 -2.38
N GLY A 92 -19.17 -6.40 -2.61
CA GLY A 92 -18.06 -7.35 -2.69
C GLY A 92 -17.91 -8.19 -1.42
N GLU A 93 -17.93 -7.54 -0.26
CA GLU A 93 -17.86 -8.19 1.06
C GLU A 93 -19.07 -9.09 1.33
N GLU A 94 -20.28 -8.68 0.94
CA GLU A 94 -21.49 -9.51 1.04
C GLU A 94 -21.41 -10.77 0.17
N LEU A 95 -20.85 -10.63 -1.04
CA LEU A 95 -20.69 -11.72 -1.99
C LEU A 95 -19.56 -12.67 -1.59
N ARG A 96 -18.46 -12.15 -1.05
CA ARG A 96 -17.23 -12.89 -0.69
C ARG A 96 -16.74 -12.40 0.67
N SER A 97 -17.39 -12.86 1.73
CA SER A 97 -17.17 -12.38 3.10
C SER A 97 -15.79 -12.64 3.67
N GLU A 98 -15.08 -13.65 3.16
CA GLU A 98 -13.69 -13.93 3.54
C GLU A 98 -12.66 -13.23 2.63
N GLY A 99 -13.12 -12.54 1.58
CA GLY A 99 -12.29 -11.79 0.66
C GLY A 99 -11.72 -10.54 1.31
N ARG A 100 -10.45 -10.24 1.06
CA ARG A 100 -9.82 -9.00 1.53
C ARG A 100 -9.97 -7.92 0.48
N TRP A 101 -11.09 -7.19 0.55
CA TRP A 101 -11.45 -6.17 -0.42
C TRP A 101 -10.75 -4.84 -0.19
N GLY A 102 -10.39 -4.15 -1.28
CA GLY A 102 -9.84 -2.81 -1.21
C GLY A 102 -9.69 -2.16 -2.58
N PHE A 103 -9.61 -0.83 -2.59
CA PHE A 103 -9.34 -0.06 -3.80
C PHE A 103 -7.84 0.09 -4.03
N TYR A 104 -7.40 -0.14 -5.26
CA TYR A 104 -6.02 0.15 -5.66
C TYR A 104 -5.67 1.63 -5.40
N GLY A 105 -4.50 1.86 -4.81
CA GLY A 105 -3.95 3.21 -4.62
C GLY A 105 -4.56 4.02 -3.45
N PHE A 106 -5.41 3.42 -2.61
CA PHE A 106 -5.98 4.07 -1.42
C PHE A 106 -5.41 3.51 -0.10
N PRO A 107 -5.10 4.37 0.89
CA PRO A 107 -5.05 5.84 0.80
C PRO A 107 -3.90 6.32 -0.08
N ARG A 108 -4.11 7.43 -0.81
CA ARG A 108 -3.09 8.03 -1.67
C ARG A 108 -2.30 9.08 -0.90
N LEU A 109 -0.97 8.94 -0.91
CA LEU A 109 -0.06 9.95 -0.40
C LEU A 109 0.27 10.92 -1.55
N TYR A 110 0.01 12.21 -1.33
CA TYR A 110 0.23 13.26 -2.32
C TYR A 110 1.53 14.04 -2.09
N GLN A 111 2.18 13.85 -0.94
CA GLN A 111 3.49 14.39 -0.64
C GLN A 111 4.58 13.55 -1.32
N LYS A 112 5.66 14.20 -1.76
CA LYS A 112 6.87 13.50 -2.21
C LYS A 112 7.56 12.92 -0.98
N ILE A 113 7.35 11.63 -0.75
CA ILE A 113 8.12 10.91 0.26
C ILE A 113 9.44 10.49 -0.40
N PRO A 114 10.60 10.74 0.22
CA PRO A 114 11.88 10.22 -0.26
C PRO A 114 11.76 8.71 -0.53
N GLU A 115 12.30 8.26 -1.65
CA GLU A 115 12.18 6.87 -2.14
C GLU A 115 12.63 5.84 -1.08
N GLN A 116 13.51 6.26 -0.16
CA GLN A 116 14.09 5.46 0.91
C GLN A 116 13.12 5.08 2.04
N THR A 117 11.97 5.76 2.20
CA THR A 117 11.04 5.53 3.33
C THR A 117 9.95 4.50 3.02
N ARG A 118 9.99 3.84 1.85
CA ARG A 118 8.90 2.97 1.37
C ARG A 118 9.03 1.50 1.76
N ILE A 119 9.93 1.13 2.67
CA ILE A 119 9.75 -0.13 3.39
C ILE A 119 8.58 0.12 4.34
N ALA A 120 7.42 -0.36 3.95
CA ALA A 120 6.20 -0.16 4.69
C ALA A 120 6.33 -0.86 6.05
N ASN A 121 6.68 -0.07 7.07
CA ASN A 121 6.71 -0.51 8.45
C ASN A 121 5.31 -1.02 8.78
N ASP A 122 5.21 -2.34 8.95
CA ASP A 122 3.95 -3.07 9.20
C ASP A 122 3.03 -3.38 7.99
N SER A 123 3.57 -3.50 6.78
CA SER A 123 2.79 -4.14 5.71
C SER A 123 2.58 -5.63 5.96
N ALA A 124 1.37 -6.12 5.64
CA ALA A 124 1.07 -7.55 5.62
C ALA A 124 1.72 -8.28 4.43
N GLY A 125 2.10 -7.54 3.39
CA GLY A 125 2.71 -8.05 2.17
C GLY A 125 2.76 -6.99 1.08
N VAL A 126 3.15 -7.40 -0.12
CA VAL A 126 3.21 -6.54 -1.32
C VAL A 126 2.51 -7.26 -2.48
N ILE A 127 1.75 -6.50 -3.29
CA ILE A 127 1.23 -6.97 -4.57
C ILE A 127 2.18 -6.48 -5.65
N ILE A 128 2.78 -7.41 -6.39
CA ILE A 128 3.62 -7.12 -7.56
C ILE A 128 2.69 -7.06 -8.77
N TRP A 129 2.62 -5.91 -9.39
CA TRP A 129 1.78 -5.65 -10.55
C TRP A 129 2.64 -5.19 -11.73
N ASP A 130 2.22 -5.55 -12.93
CA ASP A 130 2.83 -5.15 -14.19
C ASP A 130 1.74 -5.06 -15.27
N SER A 131 2.04 -4.37 -16.36
CA SER A 131 1.12 -4.19 -17.48
C SER A 131 1.12 -5.39 -18.41
N SER A 132 -0.03 -5.71 -19.01
CA SER A 132 -0.10 -6.68 -20.11
C SER A 132 0.79 -6.30 -21.30
N PHE A 133 1.16 -5.02 -21.42
CA PHE A 133 2.16 -4.54 -22.38
C PHE A 133 3.50 -5.27 -22.26
N SER A 134 3.90 -5.59 -21.03
CA SER A 134 5.16 -6.26 -20.70
C SER A 134 5.19 -7.73 -21.14
N TYR A 135 4.06 -8.30 -21.62
CA TYR A 135 3.94 -9.71 -22.03
C TYR A 135 3.45 -9.88 -23.47
N ARG A 136 3.50 -8.82 -24.29
CA ARG A 136 2.93 -8.81 -25.65
C ARG A 136 3.65 -9.69 -26.66
N ASN A 137 4.91 -10.04 -26.41
CA ASN A 137 5.70 -10.86 -27.32
C ASN A 137 6.73 -11.72 -26.57
N ARG A 138 7.30 -12.69 -27.29
CA ARG A 138 8.25 -13.66 -26.75
C ARG A 138 9.48 -13.01 -26.11
N GLU A 139 9.99 -11.92 -26.70
CA GLU A 139 11.19 -11.26 -26.18
C GLU A 139 10.90 -10.51 -24.87
N HIS A 140 9.76 -9.83 -24.75
CA HIS A 140 9.37 -9.21 -23.48
C HIS A 140 9.19 -10.27 -22.39
N CYS A 141 8.55 -11.41 -22.71
CA CYS A 141 8.42 -12.53 -21.77
C CYS A 141 9.77 -13.12 -21.34
N LYS A 142 10.74 -13.25 -22.25
CA LYS A 142 12.11 -13.69 -21.92
C LYS A 142 12.81 -12.69 -21.00
N THR A 143 12.70 -11.40 -21.28
CA THR A 143 13.28 -10.34 -20.44
C THR A 143 12.71 -10.38 -19.03
N LEU A 144 11.37 -10.48 -18.89
CA LEU A 144 10.74 -10.63 -17.57
C LEU A 144 11.23 -11.90 -16.88
N LYS A 145 11.21 -13.05 -17.56
CA LYS A 145 11.67 -14.32 -17.00
C LYS A 145 13.08 -14.18 -16.43
N ASN A 146 14.00 -13.61 -17.22
CA ASN A 146 15.37 -13.39 -16.77
C ASN A 146 15.40 -12.52 -15.53
N TYR A 147 14.74 -11.36 -15.53
CA TYR A 147 14.69 -10.46 -14.37
C TYR A 147 14.11 -11.12 -13.11
N VAL A 148 13.02 -11.88 -13.25
CA VAL A 148 12.41 -12.63 -12.14
C VAL A 148 13.36 -13.69 -11.60
N THR A 149 14.01 -14.45 -12.48
CA THR A 149 14.88 -15.56 -12.06
C THR A 149 16.21 -15.11 -11.46
N THR A 150 16.80 -14.01 -11.95
CA THR A 150 18.16 -13.61 -11.56
C THR A 150 18.22 -12.43 -10.60
N THR A 151 17.16 -11.63 -10.50
CA THR A 151 17.16 -10.40 -9.69
C THR A 151 16.01 -10.35 -8.70
N LEU A 152 14.77 -10.30 -9.19
CA LEU A 152 13.61 -10.03 -8.35
C LEU A 152 13.27 -11.21 -7.42
N GLY A 153 13.27 -12.44 -7.94
CA GLY A 153 12.95 -13.65 -7.19
C GLY A 153 13.89 -13.89 -6.00
N PRO A 154 15.23 -13.92 -6.21
CA PRO A 154 16.20 -14.04 -5.11
C PRO A 154 16.05 -12.95 -4.05
N PHE A 155 15.83 -11.69 -4.47
CA PHE A 155 15.60 -10.58 -3.56
C PHE A 155 14.35 -10.78 -2.70
N ILE A 156 13.21 -11.11 -3.31
CA ILE A 156 11.95 -11.34 -2.58
C ILE A 156 12.09 -12.51 -1.61
N LYS A 157 12.63 -13.65 -2.07
CA LYS A 157 12.83 -14.84 -1.24
C LYS A 157 13.57 -14.47 0.03
N LYS A 158 14.68 -13.74 -0.12
CA LYS A 158 15.50 -13.41 1.03
C LYS A 158 14.92 -12.33 1.93
N LEU A 159 14.19 -11.37 1.36
CA LEU A 159 13.41 -10.41 2.13
C LEU A 159 12.38 -11.14 3.01
N THR A 160 11.61 -12.05 2.42
CA THR A 160 10.61 -12.86 3.14
C THR A 160 11.24 -13.72 4.23
N GLU A 161 12.33 -14.44 3.92
CA GLU A 161 13.06 -15.25 4.91
C GLU A 161 13.58 -14.40 6.08
N THR A 162 14.10 -13.20 5.81
CA THR A 162 14.59 -12.28 6.86
C THR A 162 13.47 -11.86 7.80
N PHE A 163 12.31 -11.45 7.27
CA PHE A 163 11.19 -11.01 8.10
C PHE A 163 10.49 -12.17 8.82
N GLN A 164 10.47 -13.36 8.23
CA GLN A 164 10.00 -14.58 8.89
C GLN A 164 10.93 -14.96 10.05
N TYR A 165 12.24 -15.01 9.81
CA TYR A 165 13.23 -15.28 10.85
C TYR A 165 13.10 -14.27 12.00
N CYS A 166 12.94 -12.99 11.68
CA CYS A 166 12.72 -11.96 12.68
C CYS A 166 11.43 -12.20 13.49
N SER A 167 10.32 -12.51 12.84
CA SER A 167 9.06 -12.83 13.53
C SER A 167 9.24 -13.97 14.53
N GLU A 168 9.85 -15.07 14.09
CA GLU A 168 10.09 -16.27 14.92
C GLU A 168 11.01 -15.99 16.10
N HIS A 169 12.10 -15.23 15.91
CA HIS A 169 13.16 -15.08 16.91
C HIS A 169 13.06 -13.81 17.77
N LEU A 170 12.39 -12.76 17.30
CA LEU A 170 12.20 -11.50 18.04
C LEU A 170 10.78 -11.38 18.60
N CYS A 171 9.78 -11.92 17.88
CA CYS A 171 8.36 -11.76 18.17
C CYS A 171 7.65 -13.09 18.48
N ASN A 172 8.40 -14.15 18.81
CA ASN A 172 7.90 -15.49 19.15
C ASN A 172 6.97 -16.10 18.09
N GLY A 173 7.09 -15.69 16.82
CA GLY A 173 6.19 -16.09 15.74
C GLY A 173 4.79 -15.47 15.82
N ASN A 174 4.54 -14.62 16.82
CA ASN A 174 3.23 -14.08 17.19
C ASN A 174 3.08 -12.59 16.86
N GLY A 175 3.98 -12.06 16.05
CA GLY A 175 3.96 -10.67 15.61
C GLY A 175 4.87 -10.41 14.42
N ARG A 176 4.69 -9.24 13.80
CA ARG A 176 5.56 -8.75 12.73
C ARG A 176 6.67 -7.90 13.30
N CYS A 177 7.84 -8.00 12.69
CA CYS A 177 8.91 -7.06 12.93
C CYS A 177 8.65 -5.75 12.21
N VAL A 178 8.71 -4.66 12.95
CA VAL A 178 8.48 -3.29 12.47
C VAL A 178 9.65 -2.43 12.91
N LYS A 179 10.04 -1.42 12.14
CA LYS A 179 11.02 -0.46 12.66
C LYS A 179 10.39 0.35 13.80
N PRO A 180 11.09 0.57 14.92
CA PRO A 180 10.58 1.38 16.02
C PRO A 180 10.25 2.81 15.55
N TRP A 181 9.07 3.30 15.95
CA TRP A 181 8.68 4.70 15.75
C TRP A 181 9.71 5.63 16.42
N GLY A 182 10.18 6.65 15.68
CA GLY A 182 11.30 7.52 16.10
C GLY A 182 12.68 7.14 15.53
N THR A 183 12.81 6.01 14.82
CA THR A 183 13.96 5.75 13.91
C THR A 183 13.67 6.14 12.45
N ILE A 184 12.40 6.39 12.16
CA ILE A 184 11.99 7.22 11.03
C ILE A 184 12.22 8.65 11.51
N GLY A 185 13.28 9.28 11.03
CA GLY A 185 13.37 10.73 11.08
C GLY A 185 12.04 11.32 10.61
N ASP A 186 11.48 12.27 11.34
CA ASP A 186 11.70 13.67 10.93
C ASP A 186 12.88 13.74 9.94
N SER A 187 12.54 13.86 8.66
CA SER A 187 13.24 13.29 7.49
C SER A 187 14.66 13.81 7.20
N THR A 188 15.35 14.31 8.23
CA THR A 188 16.60 15.06 8.17
C THR A 188 17.68 14.52 9.12
N TYR A 189 17.33 13.72 10.15
CA TYR A 189 18.30 13.27 11.18
C TYR A 189 18.24 11.78 11.50
N TRP A 190 19.41 11.17 11.70
CA TRP A 190 19.56 9.85 12.32
C TRP A 190 20.60 9.90 13.45
N ARG A 191 20.49 8.98 14.41
CA ARG A 191 21.29 8.95 15.63
C ARG A 191 22.37 7.87 15.56
N ASN A 192 23.64 8.23 15.77
CA ASN A 192 24.74 7.26 15.73
C ASN A 192 24.92 6.50 17.06
N SER A 193 25.83 5.52 17.08
CA SER A 193 26.13 4.70 18.28
C SER A 193 26.74 5.49 19.45
N LYS A 194 27.06 6.77 19.25
CA LYS A 194 27.52 7.71 20.28
C LYS A 194 26.41 8.68 20.74
N GLY A 195 25.20 8.57 20.18
CA GLY A 195 24.06 9.40 20.53
C GLY A 195 24.00 10.76 19.83
N GLU A 196 24.90 11.02 18.88
CA GLU A 196 25.00 12.28 18.12
C GLU A 196 24.02 12.31 16.94
N PHE A 197 23.49 13.51 16.64
CA PHE A 197 22.58 13.76 15.53
C PHE A 197 23.37 14.18 14.29
N ASN A 198 23.19 13.48 13.16
CA ASN A 198 23.84 13.80 11.88
C ASN A 198 22.80 14.20 10.82
N THR A 199 23.15 15.11 9.91
CA THR A 199 22.28 15.48 8.78
C THR A 199 22.56 14.60 7.55
N PHE A 200 21.59 14.50 6.64
CA PHE A 200 21.81 13.83 5.34
C PHE A 200 22.67 14.67 4.37
N ASP A 201 22.77 15.98 4.55
CA ASP A 201 23.56 16.87 3.69
C ASP A 201 25.08 16.74 3.93
N ASP A 202 25.48 16.24 5.10
CA ASP A 202 26.88 15.88 5.42
C ASP A 202 27.40 14.70 4.57
N LEU A 203 26.49 14.01 3.88
CA LEU A 203 26.78 12.85 3.04
C LEU A 203 26.65 13.24 1.56
N LYS A 204 27.70 13.87 1.01
CA LYS A 204 27.91 13.95 -0.45
C LYS A 204 28.02 12.53 -1.03
N LEU A 205 26.88 11.88 -1.32
CA LEU A 205 26.84 10.47 -1.70
C LEU A 205 26.76 10.28 -3.22
N ASN A 206 27.87 9.81 -3.76
CA ASN A 206 27.91 9.10 -5.03
C ASN A 206 27.14 7.77 -4.94
N LYS A 207 26.43 7.49 -6.02
CA LYS A 207 25.96 6.19 -6.54
C LYS A 207 26.26 4.95 -5.66
N PHE A 208 25.18 4.39 -5.09
CA PHE A 208 25.02 2.96 -4.81
C PHE A 208 25.74 2.32 -3.58
N GLU A 209 25.92 3.05 -2.47
CA GLU A 209 26.37 2.42 -1.20
C GLU A 209 25.49 2.77 0.01
N ARG A 210 24.22 2.37 -0.06
CA ARG A 210 23.28 2.53 1.06
C ARG A 210 23.60 1.51 2.16
N ARG A 211 24.12 1.94 3.30
CA ARG A 211 24.44 1.09 4.46
C ARG A 211 23.27 0.22 4.92
N GLU A 212 22.03 0.72 4.94
CA GLU A 212 20.85 -0.09 5.35
C GLU A 212 20.49 -1.18 4.33
N LEU A 213 20.59 -0.87 3.03
CA LEU A 213 20.37 -1.86 1.99
C LEU A 213 21.55 -2.83 1.94
N LYS A 214 22.79 -2.38 2.17
CA LYS A 214 23.97 -3.25 2.35
C LYS A 214 23.86 -4.09 3.61
N THR A 215 23.30 -3.60 4.72
CA THR A 215 23.09 -4.36 5.96
C THR A 215 21.96 -5.36 5.77
N LEU A 216 20.82 -4.97 5.20
CA LEU A 216 19.77 -5.89 4.82
C LEU A 216 20.27 -6.90 3.79
N LEU A 217 21.01 -6.48 2.76
CA LEU A 217 21.64 -7.35 1.75
C LEU A 217 22.73 -8.24 2.37
N ASN A 218 23.48 -7.80 3.37
CA ASN A 218 24.46 -8.61 4.09
C ASN A 218 23.77 -9.61 5.02
N ILE A 219 22.69 -9.24 5.70
CA ILE A 219 21.80 -10.15 6.43
C ILE A 219 21.20 -11.18 5.45
N VAL A 220 20.75 -10.70 4.29
CA VAL A 220 20.22 -11.45 3.17
C VAL A 220 21.27 -12.39 2.59
N ASN A 221 22.53 -11.99 2.47
CA ASN A 221 23.57 -12.79 1.81
C ASN A 221 24.33 -13.68 2.80
N ASN A 222 24.39 -13.34 4.10
CA ASN A 222 25.20 -14.01 5.13
C ASN A 222 24.38 -14.70 6.24
N ALA A 223 23.11 -15.06 5.99
CA ALA A 223 22.27 -15.75 7.00
C ALA A 223 22.79 -17.13 7.47
N ALA A 224 24.00 -17.52 7.07
CA ALA A 224 24.69 -18.69 7.59
C ALA A 224 25.31 -18.45 8.99
N GLU A 225 25.47 -17.21 9.48
CA GLU A 225 26.13 -16.95 10.76
C GLU A 225 25.19 -16.41 11.86
N SER A 226 24.95 -17.28 12.85
CA SER A 226 23.79 -17.28 13.75
C SER A 226 23.82 -16.31 14.94
N HIS A 227 24.82 -15.43 15.07
CA HIS A 227 24.96 -14.50 16.21
C HIS A 227 24.91 -13.01 15.83
N LEU A 228 25.62 -12.58 14.77
CA LEU A 228 25.61 -11.20 14.30
C LEU A 228 24.21 -10.81 13.80
N LEU A 229 23.56 -11.71 13.07
CA LEU A 229 22.17 -11.56 12.59
C LEU A 229 21.19 -11.31 13.74
N LYS A 230 21.32 -12.04 14.85
CA LYS A 230 20.45 -11.89 16.03
C LYS A 230 20.63 -10.53 16.71
N ARG A 231 21.86 -10.00 16.74
CA ARG A 231 22.14 -8.68 17.34
C ARG A 231 21.57 -7.57 16.46
N GLU A 232 21.89 -7.59 15.16
CA GLU A 232 21.42 -6.56 14.23
C GLU A 232 19.89 -6.49 14.12
N ILE A 233 19.21 -7.64 14.10
CA ILE A 233 17.74 -7.68 14.08
C ILE A 233 17.14 -7.08 15.36
N LYS A 234 17.71 -7.37 16.53
CA LYS A 234 17.25 -6.83 17.82
C LYS A 234 17.44 -5.33 17.94
N ASP A 235 18.50 -4.80 17.32
CA ASP A 235 18.80 -3.36 17.35
C ASP A 235 17.98 -2.57 16.31
N MET A 236 17.58 -3.22 15.20
CA MET A 236 16.87 -2.56 14.09
C MET A 236 15.34 -2.64 14.16
N PHE A 237 14.78 -3.64 14.86
CA PHE A 237 13.34 -3.93 14.82
C PHE A 237 12.71 -4.05 16.21
N THR A 238 11.42 -3.77 16.28
CA THR A 238 10.52 -4.07 17.39
C THR A 238 9.36 -4.92 16.89
N CYS A 239 8.50 -5.41 17.80
CA CYS A 239 7.37 -6.25 17.44
C CYS A 239 6.05 -5.48 17.40
N LYS A 240 5.26 -5.74 16.38
CA LYS A 240 3.81 -5.51 16.38
C LYS A 240 3.08 -6.85 16.44
N CYS A 241 2.46 -7.13 17.58
CA CYS A 241 1.82 -8.42 17.81
C CYS A 241 0.55 -8.60 16.99
N TYR A 242 0.27 -9.85 16.60
CA TYR A 242 -1.02 -10.24 16.05
C TYR A 242 -2.14 -10.03 17.08
N THR A 243 -3.38 -9.97 16.61
CA THR A 243 -4.55 -9.53 17.39
C THR A 243 -4.67 -10.21 18.75
N GLU A 244 -4.36 -11.51 18.82
CA GLU A 244 -4.47 -12.35 20.02
C GLU A 244 -3.27 -12.25 20.98
N TRP A 245 -2.25 -11.44 20.68
CA TRP A 245 -0.98 -11.43 21.39
C TRP A 245 -0.58 -10.04 21.90
N THR A 246 0.19 -9.99 22.99
CA THR A 246 0.72 -8.79 23.66
C THR A 246 2.12 -9.02 24.21
N GLY A 247 2.70 -7.94 24.75
CA GLY A 247 4.05 -7.90 25.28
C GLY A 247 5.05 -7.39 24.25
N LYS A 248 6.22 -6.97 24.73
CA LYS A 248 7.31 -6.41 23.89
C LYS A 248 7.75 -7.37 22.77
N HIS A 249 7.63 -8.66 23.02
CA HIS A 249 8.03 -9.75 22.11
C HIS A 249 6.86 -10.66 21.72
N CYS A 250 5.60 -10.25 21.93
CA CYS A 250 4.42 -11.03 21.57
C CYS A 250 4.34 -12.42 22.24
N ASN A 251 4.82 -12.50 23.47
CA ASN A 251 4.89 -13.74 24.24
C ASN A 251 3.66 -14.00 25.11
N ASN A 252 2.76 -13.03 25.25
CA ASN A 252 1.57 -13.15 26.09
C ASN A 252 0.31 -13.21 25.24
N ARG A 253 -0.64 -14.09 25.58
CA ARG A 253 -1.95 -14.14 24.92
C ARG A 253 -2.86 -13.09 25.56
N ARG A 254 -3.71 -12.42 24.75
CA ARG A 254 -4.77 -11.56 25.28
C ARG A 254 -5.84 -12.45 25.90
N HIS A 255 -6.23 -12.12 27.13
CA HIS A 255 -7.40 -12.70 27.79
C HIS A 255 -8.66 -11.97 27.34
#